data_AF-D0W554-F1
#
_entry.id   AF-D0W554-F1
#
_cell.length_a   1.000
_cell.length_b   1.000
_cell.length_c   1.000
_cell.angle_alpha   90.00
_cell.angle_beta   90.00
_cell.angle_gamma   90.00
#
_symmetry.space_group_name_H-M   'P 1'
#
loop_
_entity.id
_entity.type
_entity.pdbx_description
1 polymer ?
#
loop_
_entity_poly.entity_id
_entity_poly.type
_entity_poly.pdbx_seq_one_letter_code
_entity_poly.pdbx_strand_id
1 'polypeptide(L)'
;MDLKLVFESGDVVLIGVFVLMLLMSIVTWCLIVLRSIKLYQARKGNMVVKQHMSNTLSLNDALEKVRAVDAPLSKLAQEALQSYRNYRQNEASKLAQALPLNEYLVIQIRNSMAQIMRRFDYGMTALASIGATAPFIGLFGTVWGIYHALINIGQSGQMSIAAVAGPIGEALVSTAAGLFVAIPAVLAYNFLNRGAKTLTQDLDAMAHDLHVRLLNQKD
;
A
#
# COMPACT_ATOMS: atom_id res chain seq x y z
N MET A 1 -22.31 28.24 -0.85
CA MET A 1 -21.23 28.76 0.03
C MET A 1 -20.38 29.67 -0.81
N ASP A 2 -20.49 30.98 -0.60
CA ASP A 2 -19.67 31.97 -1.29
C ASP A 2 -18.22 31.88 -0.82
N LEU A 3 -17.32 31.44 -1.70
CA LEU A 3 -15.88 31.34 -1.41
C LEU A 3 -15.23 32.70 -1.09
N LYS A 4 -15.86 33.82 -1.47
CA LYS A 4 -15.37 35.17 -1.18
C LYS A 4 -15.57 35.60 0.27
N LEU A 5 -16.69 35.23 0.90
CA LEU A 5 -16.98 35.55 2.31
C LEU A 5 -16.05 34.78 3.26
N VAL A 6 -15.64 33.57 2.88
CA VAL A 6 -14.63 32.78 3.59
C VAL A 6 -13.23 33.39 3.44
N PHE A 7 -12.93 34.16 2.40
CA PHE A 7 -11.61 34.78 2.22
C PHE A 7 -11.50 36.20 2.82
N GLU A 8 -12.62 36.91 2.98
CA GLU A 8 -12.62 38.26 3.59
C GLU A 8 -12.82 38.25 5.12
N SER A 9 -13.31 37.14 5.69
CA SER A 9 -13.53 37.00 7.14
C SER A 9 -13.07 35.64 7.70
N GLY A 10 -12.64 34.72 6.84
CA GLY A 10 -12.33 33.36 7.25
C GLY A 10 -10.88 33.19 7.68
N ASP A 11 -10.78 32.59 8.84
CA ASP A 11 -9.57 32.15 9.49
C ASP A 11 -8.74 31.26 8.56
N VAL A 12 -7.62 31.81 8.06
CA VAL A 12 -6.72 31.17 7.08
C VAL A 12 -6.31 29.76 7.51
N VAL A 13 -6.21 29.53 8.82
CA VAL A 13 -5.86 28.23 9.39
C VAL A 13 -6.96 27.20 9.15
N LEU A 14 -8.24 27.54 9.35
CA LEU A 14 -9.35 26.61 9.16
C LEU A 14 -9.47 26.19 7.69
N ILE A 15 -9.32 27.14 6.76
CA ILE A 15 -9.28 26.87 5.32
C ILE A 15 -8.11 25.93 4.99
N GLY A 16 -6.93 26.19 5.55
CA GLY A 16 -5.75 25.34 5.38
C GLY A 16 -5.99 23.91 5.86
N VAL A 17 -6.66 23.73 7.00
CA VAL A 17 -7.04 22.42 7.56
C VAL A 17 -7.99 21.68 6.61
N PHE A 18 -9.03 22.35 6.09
CA PHE A 18 -9.96 21.73 5.13
C PHE A 18 -9.28 21.35 3.81
N VAL A 19 -8.44 22.22 3.26
CA VAL A 19 -7.68 21.94 2.02
C VAL A 19 -6.75 20.74 2.23
N LEU A 20 -6.05 20.68 3.36
CA LEU A 20 -5.18 19.56 3.69
C LEU A 20 -5.97 18.24 3.81
N MET A 21 -7.12 18.24 4.49
CA MET A 21 -7.98 17.06 4.60
C MET A 21 -8.52 16.63 3.23
N LEU A 22 -8.87 17.57 2.37
CA LEU A 22 -9.31 17.28 1.00
C LEU A 22 -8.20 16.60 0.19
N LEU A 23 -6.98 17.12 0.25
CA LEU A 23 -5.81 16.52 -0.41
C LEU A 23 -5.53 15.11 0.12
N MET A 24 -5.57 14.91 1.44
CA MET A 24 -5.43 13.58 2.06
C MET A 24 -6.52 12.62 1.57
N SER A 25 -7.76 13.08 1.44
CA SER A 25 -8.86 12.27 0.92
C SER A 25 -8.62 11.81 -0.51
N ILE A 26 -8.20 12.73 -1.39
CA ILE A 26 -7.91 12.43 -2.80
C ILE A 26 -6.77 11.41 -2.90
N VAL A 27 -5.69 11.60 -2.13
CA VAL A 27 -4.56 10.66 -2.08
C VAL A 27 -5.01 9.29 -1.59
N THR A 28 -5.81 9.22 -0.52
CA THR A 28 -6.36 7.97 0.01
C THR A 28 -7.16 7.22 -1.05
N TRP A 29 -8.12 7.86 -1.71
CA TRP A 29 -8.94 7.22 -2.73
C TRP A 29 -8.13 6.79 -3.97
N CYS A 30 -7.19 7.62 -4.41
CA CYS A 30 -6.27 7.27 -5.51
C CYS A 30 -5.46 6.01 -5.17
N LEU A 31 -4.87 5.96 -3.97
CA LEU A 31 -4.12 4.80 -3.50
C LEU A 31 -5.00 3.56 -3.36
N ILE A 32 -6.22 3.70 -2.83
CA ILE A 32 -7.19 2.60 -2.69
C ILE A 32 -7.44 1.94 -4.05
N VAL A 33 -7.79 2.72 -5.06
CA VAL A 33 -8.15 2.19 -6.39
C VAL A 33 -6.94 1.52 -7.04
N LEU A 34 -5.83 2.24 -7.16
CA LEU A 34 -4.63 1.73 -7.83
C LEU A 34 -4.07 0.47 -7.16
N ARG A 35 -4.04 0.44 -5.82
CA ARG A 35 -3.48 -0.69 -5.06
C ARG A 35 -4.42 -1.88 -5.04
N SER A 36 -5.73 -1.65 -4.95
CA SER A 36 -6.72 -2.73 -4.97
C SER A 36 -6.72 -3.44 -6.32
N ILE A 37 -6.65 -2.71 -7.43
CA ILE A 37 -6.55 -3.27 -8.77
C ILE A 37 -5.28 -4.11 -8.91
N LYS A 38 -4.12 -3.57 -8.49
CA LYS A 38 -2.84 -4.28 -8.57
C LYS A 38 -2.81 -5.57 -7.73
N LEU A 39 -3.37 -5.52 -6.52
CA LEU A 39 -3.50 -6.69 -5.67
C LEU A 39 -4.44 -7.74 -6.28
N TYR A 40 -5.55 -7.31 -6.85
CA TYR A 40 -6.51 -8.20 -7.51
C TYR A 40 -5.89 -8.90 -8.73
N GLN A 41 -5.19 -8.14 -9.59
CA GLN A 41 -4.48 -8.69 -10.75
C GLN A 41 -3.41 -9.69 -10.33
N ALA A 42 -2.61 -9.37 -9.30
CA ALA A 42 -1.60 -10.27 -8.75
C ALA A 42 -2.19 -11.59 -8.24
N ARG A 43 -3.30 -11.53 -7.50
CA ARG A 43 -4.00 -12.73 -6.99
C ARG A 43 -4.58 -13.59 -8.11
N LYS A 44 -5.25 -12.96 -9.08
CA LYS A 44 -5.81 -13.67 -10.24
C LYS A 44 -4.70 -14.34 -11.07
N GLY A 45 -3.62 -13.62 -11.34
CA GLY A 45 -2.45 -14.14 -12.03
C GLY A 45 -1.81 -15.30 -11.29
N ASN A 46 -1.60 -15.18 -9.98
CA ASN A 46 -1.06 -16.26 -9.15
C ASN A 46 -1.89 -17.54 -9.22
N MET A 47 -3.22 -17.43 -9.23
CA MET A 47 -4.09 -18.60 -9.34
C MET A 47 -3.88 -19.34 -10.66
N VAL A 48 -3.76 -18.61 -11.78
CA VAL A 48 -3.45 -19.17 -13.10
C VAL A 48 -2.07 -19.85 -13.09
N VAL A 49 -1.05 -19.20 -12.51
CA VAL A 49 0.29 -19.78 -12.40
C VAL A 49 0.29 -21.08 -11.60
N LYS A 50 -0.37 -21.10 -10.43
CA LYS A 50 -0.47 -22.30 -9.60
C LYS A 50 -1.12 -23.46 -10.35
N GLN A 51 -2.20 -23.19 -11.09
CA GLN A 51 -2.90 -24.20 -11.88
C GLN A 51 -2.02 -24.78 -13.01
N HIS A 52 -1.22 -23.94 -13.67
CA HIS A 52 -0.30 -24.45 -14.68
C HIS A 52 0.85 -25.25 -14.07
N MET A 53 1.42 -24.80 -12.94
CA MET A 53 2.54 -25.48 -12.27
C MET A 53 2.15 -26.81 -11.61
N SER A 54 0.89 -27.00 -11.20
CA SER A 54 0.40 -28.27 -10.66
C SER A 54 0.14 -29.33 -11.73
N ASN A 55 -0.16 -28.92 -12.96
CA ASN A 55 -0.65 -29.82 -14.01
C ASN A 55 0.44 -30.26 -15.00
N THR A 56 1.67 -29.81 -14.81
CA THR A 56 2.80 -30.09 -15.71
C THR A 56 3.85 -30.97 -15.04
N LEU A 57 4.26 -32.02 -15.74
CA LEU A 57 5.35 -32.92 -15.32
C LEU A 57 6.74 -32.28 -15.47
N SER A 58 6.91 -31.33 -16.40
CA SER A 58 8.18 -30.65 -16.70
C SER A 58 8.16 -29.19 -16.25
N LEU A 59 9.20 -28.77 -15.52
CA LEU A 59 9.37 -27.39 -15.03
C LEU A 59 9.57 -26.39 -16.18
N ASN A 60 10.25 -26.79 -17.25
CA ASN A 60 10.50 -25.92 -18.41
C ASN A 60 9.19 -25.60 -19.15
N ASP A 61 8.33 -26.61 -19.37
CA ASP A 61 7.04 -26.45 -20.06
C ASP A 61 6.07 -25.59 -19.22
N ALA A 62 6.11 -25.76 -17.89
CA ALA A 62 5.34 -24.94 -16.96
C ALA A 62 5.71 -23.47 -17.06
N LEU A 63 7.02 -23.19 -17.10
CA LEU A 63 7.55 -21.83 -17.14
C LEU A 63 7.30 -21.13 -18.47
N GLU A 64 7.31 -21.86 -19.59
CA GLU A 64 6.97 -21.30 -20.90
C GLU A 64 5.52 -20.81 -20.94
N LYS A 65 4.58 -21.61 -20.40
CA LYS A 65 3.14 -21.26 -20.32
C LYS A 65 2.88 -20.12 -19.35
N VAL A 66 3.66 -20.02 -18.29
CA VAL A 66 3.51 -19.02 -17.22
C VAL A 66 4.21 -17.69 -17.56
N ARG A 67 5.16 -17.69 -18.51
CA ARG A 67 5.95 -16.51 -18.88
C ARG A 67 5.10 -15.32 -19.34
N ALA A 68 3.99 -15.58 -20.01
CA ALA A 68 3.07 -14.56 -20.51
C ALA A 68 2.15 -13.98 -19.43
N VAL A 69 2.09 -14.58 -18.23
CA VAL A 69 1.22 -14.14 -17.14
C VAL A 69 1.98 -13.12 -16.28
N ASP A 70 1.50 -11.87 -16.26
CA ASP A 70 2.02 -10.83 -15.36
C ASP A 70 1.55 -11.12 -13.91
N ALA A 71 2.32 -11.96 -13.22
CA ALA A 71 2.04 -12.39 -11.85
C ALA A 71 3.32 -12.47 -11.01
N PRO A 72 3.24 -12.15 -9.71
CA PRO A 72 4.34 -12.34 -8.77
C PRO A 72 4.95 -13.75 -8.80
N LEU A 73 4.13 -14.80 -8.85
CA LEU A 73 4.64 -16.18 -8.90
C LEU A 73 5.36 -16.49 -10.22
N SER A 74 4.84 -15.96 -11.35
CA SER A 74 5.50 -16.11 -12.65
C SER A 74 6.90 -15.51 -12.62
N LYS A 75 7.00 -14.29 -12.09
CA LYS A 75 8.27 -13.58 -11.97
C LYS A 75 9.25 -14.31 -11.06
N LEU A 76 8.80 -14.79 -9.89
CA LEU A 76 9.63 -15.57 -8.98
C LEU A 76 10.18 -16.84 -9.64
N ALA A 77 9.32 -17.57 -10.36
CA ALA A 77 9.69 -18.82 -11.02
C ALA A 77 10.70 -18.60 -12.16
N GLN A 78 10.53 -17.51 -12.93
CA GLN A 78 11.48 -17.11 -13.96
C GLN A 78 12.85 -16.71 -13.37
N GLU A 79 12.86 -15.89 -12.31
CA GLU A 79 14.11 -15.45 -11.67
C GLU A 79 14.84 -16.64 -11.01
N ALA A 80 14.12 -17.55 -10.35
CA ALA A 80 14.70 -18.76 -9.76
C ALA A 80 15.36 -19.67 -10.82
N LEU A 81 14.67 -19.93 -11.94
CA LEU A 81 15.23 -20.73 -13.03
C LEU A 81 16.44 -20.04 -13.68
N GLN A 82 16.37 -18.72 -13.88
CA GLN A 82 17.47 -17.95 -14.42
C GLN A 82 18.70 -18.02 -13.50
N SER A 83 18.52 -17.91 -12.19
CA SER A 83 19.60 -18.09 -11.21
C SER A 83 20.20 -19.50 -11.28
N TYR A 84 19.37 -20.54 -11.39
CA TYR A 84 19.86 -21.91 -11.56
C TYR A 84 20.72 -22.09 -12.82
N ARG A 85 20.23 -21.59 -13.97
CA ARG A 85 20.97 -21.63 -15.24
C ARG A 85 22.28 -20.85 -15.18
N ASN A 86 22.25 -19.66 -14.58
CA ASN A 86 23.44 -18.83 -14.39
C ASN A 86 24.47 -19.51 -13.50
N TYR A 87 24.05 -20.24 -12.45
CA TYR A 87 24.97 -21.00 -11.59
C TYR A 87 25.67 -22.10 -12.39
N ARG A 88 24.92 -22.92 -13.15
CA ARG A 88 25.50 -24.01 -13.97
C ARG A 88 26.38 -23.51 -15.12
N GLN A 89 26.00 -22.41 -15.78
CA GLN A 89 26.82 -21.83 -16.85
C GLN A 89 28.11 -21.19 -16.33
N ASN A 90 28.06 -20.55 -15.15
CA ASN A 90 29.22 -19.87 -14.55
C ASN A 90 30.03 -20.76 -13.60
N GLU A 91 29.67 -22.04 -13.46
CA GLU A 91 30.40 -23.04 -12.68
C GLU A 91 31.87 -23.15 -13.12
N ALA A 92 32.15 -22.84 -14.39
CA ALA A 92 33.50 -22.78 -14.97
C ALA A 92 34.31 -21.52 -14.60
N SER A 93 33.66 -20.43 -14.16
CA SER A 93 34.30 -19.12 -13.94
C SER A 93 34.52 -18.81 -12.46
N LYS A 94 35.43 -19.57 -11.83
CA LYS A 94 36.32 -19.32 -10.66
C LYS A 94 36.05 -18.26 -9.55
N LEU A 95 34.83 -17.74 -9.36
CA LEU A 95 34.43 -16.96 -8.17
C LEU A 95 33.26 -17.61 -7.39
N ALA A 96 32.64 -18.65 -7.96
CA ALA A 96 31.48 -19.37 -7.39
C ALA A 96 31.85 -20.60 -6.53
N GLN A 97 33.13 -20.94 -6.37
CA GLN A 97 33.56 -22.13 -5.60
C GLN A 97 33.34 -22.04 -4.08
N ALA A 98 32.88 -20.90 -3.56
CA ALA A 98 32.68 -20.71 -2.13
C ALA A 98 31.27 -21.10 -1.64
N LEU A 99 30.26 -21.24 -2.51
CA LEU A 99 28.87 -21.41 -2.08
C LEU A 99 28.17 -22.60 -2.78
N PRO A 100 27.65 -23.57 -2.02
CA PRO A 100 26.83 -24.66 -2.56
C PRO A 100 25.61 -24.14 -3.33
N LEU A 101 25.21 -24.82 -4.42
CA LEU A 101 24.02 -24.48 -5.22
C LEU A 101 22.78 -24.26 -4.35
N ASN A 102 22.59 -25.11 -3.34
CA ASN A 102 21.50 -25.00 -2.37
C ASN A 102 21.43 -23.60 -1.73
N GLU A 103 22.53 -23.14 -1.16
CA GLU A 103 22.63 -21.85 -0.47
C GLU A 103 22.51 -20.68 -1.46
N TYR A 104 23.13 -20.80 -2.63
CA TYR A 104 23.02 -19.80 -3.69
C TYR A 104 21.57 -19.59 -4.13
N LEU A 105 20.82 -20.67 -4.40
CA LEU A 105 19.41 -20.59 -4.79
C LEU A 105 18.54 -19.99 -3.69
N VAL A 106 18.74 -20.38 -2.43
CA VAL A 106 17.98 -19.81 -1.30
C VAL A 106 18.16 -18.29 -1.24
N ILE A 107 19.40 -17.80 -1.37
CA ILE A 107 19.69 -16.36 -1.36
C ILE A 107 19.00 -15.65 -2.52
N GLN A 108 19.11 -16.19 -3.75
CA GLN A 108 18.54 -15.54 -4.93
C GLN A 108 17.01 -15.53 -4.91
N ILE A 109 16.38 -16.65 -4.52
CA ILE A 109 14.93 -16.74 -4.38
C ILE A 109 14.42 -15.76 -3.33
N ARG A 110 15.08 -15.68 -2.15
CA ARG A 110 14.71 -14.70 -1.10
C ARG A 110 14.85 -13.26 -1.58
N ASN A 111 15.93 -12.94 -2.31
CA ASN A 111 16.13 -11.61 -2.87
C ASN A 111 15.06 -11.25 -3.91
N SER A 112 14.72 -12.19 -4.80
CA SER A 112 13.62 -12.06 -5.76
C SER A 112 12.28 -11.78 -5.06
N MET A 113 11.93 -12.57 -4.06
CA MET A 113 10.71 -12.39 -3.26
C MET A 113 10.66 -11.00 -2.62
N ALA A 114 11.76 -10.56 -2.01
CA ALA A 114 11.84 -9.22 -1.43
C ALA A 114 11.64 -8.11 -2.48
N GLN A 115 12.24 -8.24 -3.66
CA GLN A 115 12.06 -7.27 -4.75
C GLN A 115 10.63 -7.23 -5.29
N ILE A 116 9.98 -8.40 -5.40
CA ILE A 116 8.58 -8.52 -5.80
C ILE A 116 7.67 -7.82 -4.77
N MET A 117 7.88 -8.10 -3.48
CA MET A 117 7.05 -7.56 -2.40
C MET A 117 7.20 -6.05 -2.19
N ARG A 118 8.40 -5.48 -2.41
CA ARG A 118 8.61 -4.01 -2.36
C ARG A 118 7.63 -3.22 -3.23
N ARG A 119 7.16 -3.81 -4.34
CA ARG A 119 6.18 -3.17 -5.23
C ARG A 119 4.78 -3.03 -4.62
N PHE A 120 4.48 -3.80 -3.59
CA PHE A 120 3.22 -3.80 -2.85
C PHE A 120 3.26 -2.91 -1.60
N ASP A 121 4.45 -2.59 -1.07
CA ASP A 121 4.63 -1.68 0.08
C ASP A 121 4.37 -0.21 -0.24
N TYR A 122 4.49 0.18 -1.52
CA TYR A 122 4.30 1.58 -1.92
C TYR A 122 2.89 2.08 -1.56
N GLY A 123 2.84 3.26 -0.96
CA GLY A 123 1.58 3.93 -0.55
C GLY A 123 1.01 3.42 0.78
N MET A 124 1.51 2.31 1.32
CA MET A 124 1.05 1.78 2.61
C MET A 124 1.37 2.75 3.76
N THR A 125 2.57 3.33 3.77
CA THR A 125 2.95 4.36 4.75
C THR A 125 2.03 5.57 4.68
N ALA A 126 1.67 6.02 3.48
CA ALA A 126 0.77 7.16 3.32
C ALA A 126 -0.64 6.86 3.86
N LEU A 127 -1.22 5.69 3.55
CA LEU A 127 -2.52 5.27 4.10
C LEU A 127 -2.48 5.14 5.63
N ALA A 128 -1.41 4.55 6.17
CA ALA A 128 -1.22 4.43 7.62
C ALA A 128 -1.10 5.80 8.30
N SER A 129 -0.27 6.68 7.74
CA SER A 129 -0.09 8.04 8.27
C SER A 129 -1.37 8.85 8.19
N ILE A 130 -2.05 8.90 7.04
CA ILE A 130 -3.32 9.63 6.88
C ILE A 130 -4.38 9.07 7.83
N GLY A 131 -4.51 7.74 7.92
CA GLY A 131 -5.46 7.10 8.83
C GLY A 131 -5.20 7.44 10.31
N ALA A 132 -3.94 7.60 10.70
CA ALA A 132 -3.56 7.96 12.07
C ALA A 132 -3.67 9.47 12.34
N THR A 133 -3.36 10.35 11.39
CA THR A 133 -3.24 11.80 11.63
C THR A 133 -4.48 12.60 11.27
N ALA A 134 -5.30 12.15 10.30
CA ALA A 134 -6.48 12.89 9.86
C ALA A 134 -7.50 13.20 10.99
N PRO A 135 -7.76 12.31 11.96
CA PRO A 135 -8.65 12.65 13.09
C PRO A 135 -8.10 13.79 13.95
N PHE A 136 -6.78 13.82 14.17
CA PHE A 136 -6.13 14.87 14.95
C PHE A 136 -6.09 16.21 14.21
N ILE A 137 -5.97 16.17 12.88
CA ILE A 137 -6.09 17.38 12.04
C ILE A 137 -7.52 17.94 12.12
N GLY A 138 -8.53 17.08 12.06
CA GLY A 138 -9.94 17.48 12.25
C GLY A 138 -10.19 18.08 13.65
N LEU A 139 -9.66 17.44 14.69
CA LEU A 139 -9.70 17.92 16.07
C LEU A 139 -9.00 19.28 16.23
N PHE A 140 -7.85 19.45 15.60
CA PHE A 140 -7.15 20.74 15.60
C PHE A 140 -8.03 21.84 15.00
N GLY A 141 -8.70 21.57 13.87
CA GLY A 141 -9.66 22.51 13.27
C GLY A 141 -10.83 22.83 14.21
N THR A 142 -11.37 21.86 14.96
CA THR A 142 -12.40 22.17 15.99
C THR A 142 -11.89 23.10 17.07
N VAL A 143 -10.71 22.80 17.63
CA VAL A 143 -10.13 23.59 18.73
C VAL A 143 -9.87 25.02 18.27
N TRP A 144 -9.32 25.17 17.06
CA TRP A 144 -9.03 26.47 16.48
C TRP A 144 -10.30 27.28 16.17
N GLY A 145 -11.32 26.64 15.61
CA GLY A 145 -12.61 27.30 15.32
C GLY A 145 -13.33 27.76 16.59
N ILE A 146 -13.36 26.93 17.63
CA ILE A 146 -13.95 27.32 18.94
C ILE A 146 -13.14 28.45 19.58
N TYR A 147 -11.80 28.40 19.50
CA TYR A 147 -10.95 29.46 20.02
C TYR A 147 -11.23 30.82 19.37
N HIS A 148 -11.31 30.86 18.03
CA HIS A 148 -11.64 32.09 17.31
C HIS A 148 -13.07 32.59 17.60
N ALA A 149 -14.04 31.68 17.73
CA ALA A 149 -15.39 32.03 18.12
C ALA A 149 -15.43 32.74 19.48
N LEU A 150 -14.70 32.22 20.48
CA LEU A 150 -14.63 32.79 21.83
C LEU A 150 -13.94 34.16 21.86
N ILE A 151 -12.89 34.37 21.05
CA ILE A 151 -12.24 35.69 20.93
C ILE A 151 -13.21 36.73 20.38
N ASN A 152 -13.94 36.40 19.31
CA ASN A 152 -14.89 37.32 18.69
C ASN A 152 -16.02 37.72 19.65
N ILE A 153 -16.47 36.80 20.49
CA ILE A 153 -17.47 37.08 21.55
C ILE A 153 -16.86 37.99 22.62
N GLY A 154 -15.62 37.71 23.04
CA GLY A 154 -14.91 38.53 24.02
C GLY A 154 -14.68 39.97 23.55
N GLN A 155 -14.43 40.18 22.25
CA GLN A 155 -14.26 41.51 21.66
C GLN A 155 -15.57 42.25 21.45
N SER A 156 -16.64 41.55 21.04
CA SER A 156 -17.95 42.17 20.79
C SER A 156 -18.75 42.44 22.07
N GLY A 157 -18.44 41.75 23.18
CA GLY A 157 -19.14 41.88 24.46
C GLY A 157 -20.59 41.38 24.44
N GLN A 158 -21.08 40.88 23.30
CA GLN A 158 -22.45 40.40 23.12
C GLN A 158 -22.46 38.87 23.05
N MET A 159 -22.85 38.24 24.16
CA MET A 159 -23.08 36.80 24.19
C MET A 159 -24.52 36.51 23.75
N SER A 160 -24.68 35.97 22.54
CA SER A 160 -25.96 35.44 22.06
C SER A 160 -25.77 34.06 21.46
N ILE A 161 -26.79 33.19 21.60
CA ILE A 161 -26.76 31.84 21.01
C ILE A 161 -26.55 31.90 19.49
N ALA A 162 -27.12 32.90 18.82
CA ALA A 162 -26.92 33.11 17.39
C ALA A 162 -25.46 33.41 17.03
N ALA A 163 -24.72 34.12 17.89
CA ALA A 163 -23.31 34.46 17.67
C ALA A 163 -22.36 33.25 17.84
N VAL A 164 -22.71 32.27 18.68
CA VAL A 164 -21.90 31.04 18.88
C VAL A 164 -22.26 29.89 17.95
N ALA A 165 -23.54 29.76 17.57
CA ALA A 165 -24.02 28.55 16.88
C ALA A 165 -23.35 28.28 15.53
N GLY A 166 -23.11 29.32 14.72
CA GLY A 166 -22.45 29.20 13.41
C GLY A 166 -21.00 28.70 13.54
N PRO A 167 -20.11 29.45 14.20
CA PRO A 167 -18.69 29.08 14.34
C PRO A 167 -18.46 27.72 15.01
N ILE A 168 -19.27 27.37 16.01
CA ILE A 168 -19.18 26.05 16.66
C ILE A 168 -19.64 24.94 15.71
N GLY A 169 -20.67 25.18 14.91
CA GLY A 169 -21.11 24.23 13.88
C GLY A 169 -20.01 23.96 12.84
N GLU A 170 -19.35 25.01 12.34
CA GLU A 170 -18.24 24.90 11.39
C GLU A 170 -17.05 24.13 12.00
N ALA A 171 -16.73 24.41 13.26
CA ALA A 171 -15.74 23.66 14.00
C ALA A 171 -16.08 22.16 14.02
N LEU A 172 -17.30 21.77 14.43
CA LEU A 172 -17.72 20.36 14.52
C LEU A 172 -17.62 19.62 13.18
N VAL A 173 -17.91 20.31 12.07
CA VAL A 173 -17.75 19.75 10.72
C VAL A 173 -16.29 19.39 10.42
N SER A 174 -15.31 20.13 10.96
CA SER A 174 -13.87 19.80 10.80
C SER A 174 -13.52 18.42 11.38
N THR A 175 -14.02 18.10 12.58
CA THR A 175 -13.78 16.77 13.18
C THR A 175 -14.49 15.66 12.41
N ALA A 176 -15.72 15.91 11.96
CA ALA A 176 -16.44 14.96 11.12
C ALA A 176 -15.70 14.69 9.80
N ALA A 177 -15.14 15.74 9.17
CA ALA A 177 -14.32 15.62 7.97
C ALA A 177 -13.03 14.81 8.23
N GLY A 178 -12.34 15.05 9.35
CA GLY A 178 -11.15 14.28 9.73
C GLY A 178 -11.43 12.78 9.87
N LEU A 179 -12.57 12.41 10.49
CA LEU A 179 -13.01 11.02 10.57
C LEU A 179 -13.38 10.43 9.21
N PHE A 180 -14.06 11.21 8.36
CA PHE A 180 -14.44 10.79 7.01
C PHE A 180 -13.21 10.47 6.14
N VAL A 181 -12.09 11.20 6.33
CA VAL A 181 -10.82 10.92 5.65
C VAL A 181 -10.10 9.71 6.27
N ALA A 182 -10.11 9.59 7.60
CA ALA A 182 -9.37 8.56 8.32
C ALA A 182 -9.93 7.14 8.13
N ILE A 183 -11.27 6.99 8.20
CA ILE A 183 -11.91 5.67 8.19
C ILE A 183 -11.58 4.88 6.91
N PRO A 184 -11.74 5.43 5.68
CA PRO A 184 -11.36 4.72 4.46
C PRO A 184 -9.86 4.39 4.41
N ALA A 185 -9.00 5.30 4.89
CA ALA A 185 -7.55 5.08 4.88
C ALA A 185 -7.14 3.88 5.74
N VAL A 186 -7.68 3.78 6.97
CA VAL A 186 -7.40 2.66 7.88
C VAL A 186 -7.94 1.34 7.35
N LEU A 187 -9.17 1.33 6.83
CA LEU A 187 -9.78 0.12 6.25
C LEU A 187 -8.98 -0.37 5.04
N ALA A 188 -8.59 0.55 4.15
CA ALA A 188 -7.78 0.25 3.00
C ALA A 188 -6.40 -0.30 3.36
N TYR A 189 -5.71 0.34 4.30
CA TYR A 189 -4.43 -0.13 4.82
C TYR A 189 -4.54 -1.57 5.34
N ASN A 190 -5.55 -1.86 6.16
CA ASN A 190 -5.76 -3.20 6.70
C ASN A 190 -6.06 -4.25 5.61
N PHE A 191 -6.93 -3.90 4.66
CA PHE A 191 -7.28 -4.78 3.54
C PHE A 191 -6.07 -5.10 2.66
N LEU A 192 -5.33 -4.06 2.24
CA LEU A 192 -4.16 -4.20 1.37
C LEU A 192 -3.02 -4.94 2.08
N ASN A 193 -2.79 -4.67 3.36
CA ASN A 193 -1.77 -5.37 4.16
C ASN A 193 -2.10 -6.86 4.30
N ARG A 194 -3.36 -7.21 4.60
CA ARG A 194 -3.81 -8.62 4.59
C ARG A 194 -3.62 -9.24 3.20
N GLY A 195 -3.93 -8.46 2.17
CA GLY A 195 -3.64 -8.75 0.76
C GLY A 195 -2.21 -9.20 0.50
N ALA A 196 -1.27 -8.34 0.86
CA ALA A 196 0.17 -8.52 0.72
C ALA A 196 0.67 -9.73 1.51
N LYS A 197 0.18 -9.94 2.75
CA LYS A 197 0.55 -11.12 3.55
C LYS A 197 0.17 -12.43 2.88
N THR A 198 -1.03 -12.53 2.30
CA THR A 198 -1.42 -13.71 1.52
C THR A 198 -0.51 -13.91 0.31
N LEU A 199 -0.10 -12.82 -0.35
CA LEU A 199 0.82 -12.90 -1.47
C LEU A 199 2.21 -13.41 -1.05
N THR A 200 2.73 -12.96 0.10
CA THR A 200 3.98 -13.48 0.66
C THR A 200 3.90 -14.98 0.92
N GLN A 201 2.80 -15.46 1.53
CA GLN A 201 2.59 -16.88 1.78
C GLN A 201 2.58 -17.71 0.49
N ASP A 202 1.94 -17.19 -0.57
CA ASP A 202 1.95 -17.82 -1.89
C ASP A 202 3.36 -17.89 -2.48
N LEU A 203 4.15 -16.83 -2.33
CA LEU A 203 5.53 -16.78 -2.79
C LEU A 203 6.43 -17.73 -2.00
N ASP A 204 6.27 -17.83 -0.68
CA ASP A 204 7.05 -18.75 0.17
C ASP A 204 6.78 -20.21 -0.21
N ALA A 205 5.51 -20.56 -0.45
CA ALA A 205 5.14 -21.90 -0.89
C ALA A 205 5.76 -22.26 -2.26
N MET A 206 5.71 -21.32 -3.22
CA MET A 206 6.31 -21.49 -4.54
C MET A 206 7.83 -21.53 -4.49
N ALA A 207 8.45 -20.69 -3.65
CA ALA A 207 9.89 -20.68 -3.43
C ALA A 207 10.39 -22.05 -2.95
N HIS A 208 9.67 -22.68 -2.01
CA HIS A 208 10.00 -24.01 -1.53
C HIS A 208 9.86 -25.08 -2.63
N ASP A 209 8.76 -25.08 -3.37
CA ASP A 209 8.53 -26.03 -4.48
C ASP A 209 9.60 -25.89 -5.57
N LEU A 210 9.92 -24.66 -5.97
CA LEU A 210 10.97 -24.38 -6.96
C LEU A 210 12.34 -24.83 -6.47
N HIS A 211 12.67 -24.55 -5.21
CA HIS A 211 13.96 -24.93 -4.62
C HIS A 211 14.15 -26.46 -4.63
N VAL A 212 13.13 -27.21 -4.20
CA VAL A 212 13.15 -28.68 -4.23
C VAL A 212 13.23 -29.22 -5.65
N ARG A 213 12.44 -28.69 -6.59
CA ARG A 213 12.44 -29.15 -7.99
C ARG A 213 13.77 -28.87 -8.70
N LEU A 214 14.35 -27.69 -8.52
CA LEU A 214 15.62 -27.31 -9.15
C LEU A 214 16.82 -28.10 -8.60
N LEU A 215 16.81 -28.46 -7.32
CA LEU A 215 17.84 -29.31 -6.74
C LEU A 215 17.72 -30.77 -7.20
N ASN A 216 16.49 -31.27 -7.39
CA ASN A 216 16.22 -32.64 -7.80
C ASN A 216 16.13 -32.84 -9.31
N GLN A 217 16.33 -31.78 -10.10
CA GLN A 217 16.37 -31.85 -11.55
C GLN A 217 17.64 -32.60 -11.97
N LYS A 218 17.50 -33.93 -12.15
CA LYS A 218 18.49 -34.74 -12.86
C LYS A 218 18.34 -34.47 -14.35
N ASP A 219 19.47 -34.22 -15.00
CA ASP A 219 19.58 -34.03 -16.45
C ASP A 219 18.96 -35.19 -17.25
#